data_AF-A0A4R6WHB8-F1
#
_entry.id   AF-A0A4R6WHB8-F1
#
_cell.length_a   1.000
_cell.length_b   1.000
_cell.length_c   1.000
_cell.angle_alpha   90.00
_cell.angle_beta   90.00
_cell.angle_gamma   90.00
#
_symmetry.space_group_name_H-M   'P 1'
#
loop_
_entity.id
_entity.type
_entity.pdbx_description
1 polymer ?
#
loop_
_entity_poly.entity_id
_entity_poly.type
_entity_poly.pdbx_seq_one_letter_code
_entity_poly.pdbx_strand_id
1 'polypeptide(L)'
;MTDIQQNNIRERLIELRKEHLKLNQRMFGQPIKYTQSAISEIEKGNNNITSKFLISLSNYYKVRMEWLENGELPIFKLQNDVNAQSISEIFQVDEDISHNKFIDIGNGTMLMLTPLVDEYAYAGYLSGYKDPEYIEELPTHPIFVNKYHKGNYQSFVAVGDSMTTTNQDLIEDNIYHGNIVTGREIIRPHWLSHLHTHAFRDYVIVHREGILIKRILKHNVEEGILTIHSLNENKDLYPDREISLDDVYQIFSIVEVHQKRKK
;
A
#
# COMPACT_ATOMS: atom_id res chain seq x y z
N MET A 1 14.41 -3.41 31.40
CA MET A 1 14.86 -4.35 30.36
C MET A 1 15.91 -5.24 30.99
N THR A 2 15.88 -6.55 30.74
CA THR A 2 16.93 -7.47 31.19
C THR A 2 18.18 -7.33 30.33
N ASP A 3 19.35 -7.81 30.79
CA ASP A 3 20.59 -7.79 30.00
C ASP A 3 20.45 -8.55 28.67
N ILE A 4 19.69 -9.66 28.69
CA ILE A 4 19.34 -10.44 27.50
C ILE A 4 18.52 -9.59 26.52
N GLN A 5 17.53 -8.84 27.03
CA GLN A 5 16.70 -7.97 26.20
C GLN A 5 17.52 -6.82 25.60
N GLN A 6 18.47 -6.24 26.34
CA GLN A 6 19.38 -5.21 25.84
C GLN A 6 20.28 -5.73 24.72
N ASN A 7 20.82 -6.95 24.85
CA ASN A 7 21.64 -7.55 23.79
C ASN A 7 20.83 -7.82 22.52
N ASN A 8 19.62 -8.37 22.63
CA ASN A 8 18.77 -8.63 21.46
C ASN A 8 18.42 -7.34 20.71
N ILE A 9 18.10 -6.26 21.43
CA ILE A 9 17.82 -4.96 20.82
C ILE A 9 19.10 -4.43 20.14
N ARG A 10 20.27 -4.59 20.77
CA ARG A 10 21.55 -4.14 20.21
C ARG A 10 21.88 -4.83 18.88
N GLU A 11 21.69 -6.14 18.81
CA GLU A 11 21.91 -6.91 17.58
C GLU A 11 21.04 -6.36 16.45
N ARG A 12 19.76 -6.10 16.73
CA ARG A 12 18.85 -5.49 15.75
C ARG A 12 19.22 -4.06 15.37
N LEU A 13 19.78 -3.27 16.27
CA LEU A 13 20.31 -1.94 15.92
C LEU A 13 21.49 -2.02 14.95
N ILE A 14 22.39 -3.00 15.17
CA ILE A 14 23.53 -3.25 14.29
C ILE A 14 23.03 -3.75 12.93
N GLU A 15 22.09 -4.70 12.92
CA GLU A 15 21.44 -5.22 11.72
C GLU A 15 20.75 -4.11 10.93
N LEU A 16 19.92 -3.30 11.58
CA LEU A 16 19.26 -2.14 10.97
C LEU A 16 20.26 -1.22 10.28
N ARG A 17 21.35 -0.87 10.97
CA ARG A 17 22.32 0.07 10.44
C ARG A 17 23.11 -0.51 9.27
N LYS A 18 23.58 -1.74 9.40
CA LYS A 18 24.52 -2.36 8.45
C LYS A 18 23.80 -2.99 7.26
N GLU A 19 22.77 -3.78 7.52
CA GLU A 19 22.13 -4.62 6.50
C GLU A 19 20.99 -3.85 5.80
N HIS A 20 20.17 -3.14 6.59
CA HIS A 20 18.95 -2.50 6.05
C HIS A 20 19.17 -1.06 5.57
N LEU A 21 19.93 -0.25 6.32
CA LEU A 21 20.18 1.16 5.97
C LEU A 21 21.54 1.38 5.29
N LYS A 22 22.47 0.43 5.43
CA LYS A 22 23.85 0.51 4.89
C LYS A 22 24.59 1.80 5.27
N LEU A 23 24.38 2.29 6.50
CA LEU A 23 24.97 3.53 7.01
C LEU A 23 26.18 3.28 7.90
N ASN A 24 27.16 4.19 7.86
CA ASN A 24 28.19 4.26 8.90
C ASN A 24 27.60 4.85 10.20
N GLN A 25 28.27 4.62 11.33
CA GLN A 25 27.78 5.06 12.66
C GLN A 25 27.53 6.56 12.76
N ARG A 26 28.32 7.39 12.04
CA ARG A 26 28.15 8.84 12.02
C ARG A 26 26.84 9.21 11.31
N MET A 27 26.61 8.67 10.11
CA MET A 27 25.41 8.89 9.32
C MET A 27 24.16 8.31 9.99
N PHE A 28 24.31 7.22 10.74
CA PHE A 28 23.22 6.61 11.50
C PHE A 28 22.80 7.46 12.72
N GLY A 29 23.77 8.03 13.45
CA GLY A 29 23.49 8.79 14.67
C GLY A 29 23.06 10.24 14.42
N GLN A 30 23.66 10.91 13.43
CA GLN A 30 23.51 12.35 13.23
C GLN A 30 22.04 12.81 13.11
N PRO A 31 21.16 12.15 12.34
CA PRO A 31 19.79 12.62 12.17
C PRO A 31 18.90 12.41 13.40
N ILE A 32 19.25 11.44 14.24
CA ILE A 32 18.58 11.19 15.52
C ILE A 32 19.23 11.94 16.69
N LYS A 33 20.17 12.85 16.39
CA LYS A 33 20.92 13.68 17.36
C LYS A 33 21.84 12.88 18.30
N TYR A 34 22.43 11.80 17.80
CA TYR A 34 23.47 11.02 18.49
C TYR A 34 24.81 11.15 17.76
N THR A 35 25.90 11.26 18.52
CA THR A 35 27.25 11.30 17.95
C THR A 35 27.68 9.91 17.47
N GLN A 36 28.64 9.85 16.55
CA GLN A 36 29.25 8.58 16.13
C GLN A 36 29.76 7.77 17.34
N SER A 37 30.44 8.44 18.29
CA SER A 37 30.95 7.81 19.50
C SER A 37 29.82 7.22 20.35
N ALA A 38 28.69 7.95 20.52
CA ALA A 38 27.54 7.43 21.25
C ALA A 38 26.95 6.16 20.60
N ILE A 39 26.85 6.13 19.27
CA ILE A 39 26.40 4.94 18.53
C ILE A 39 27.38 3.77 18.71
N SER A 40 28.69 4.03 18.60
CA SER A 40 29.72 3.02 18.83
C SER A 40 29.63 2.39 20.22
N GLU A 41 29.46 3.20 21.27
CA GLU A 41 29.37 2.69 22.64
C GLU A 41 28.08 1.91 22.90
N ILE A 42 26.98 2.27 22.23
CA ILE A 42 25.73 1.47 22.24
C ILE A 42 25.96 0.11 21.56
N GLU A 43 26.61 0.09 20.40
CA GLU A 43 26.86 -1.15 19.63
C GLU A 43 27.89 -2.08 20.28
N LYS A 44 28.83 -1.54 21.06
CA LYS A 44 29.76 -2.34 21.87
C LYS A 44 29.14 -2.82 23.18
N GLY A 45 28.03 -2.22 23.59
CA GLY A 45 27.34 -2.54 24.83
C GLY A 45 27.86 -1.85 26.07
N ASN A 46 28.67 -0.81 25.90
CA ASN A 46 29.13 0.02 26.99
C ASN A 46 28.04 1.01 27.45
N ASN A 47 27.09 1.33 26.56
CA ASN A 47 25.94 2.17 26.87
C ASN A 47 24.62 1.38 26.77
N ASN A 48 23.73 1.63 27.72
CA ASN A 48 22.37 1.08 27.70
C ASN A 48 21.49 1.75 26.64
N ILE A 49 20.66 0.95 25.98
CA ILE A 49 19.68 1.39 25.01
C ILE A 49 18.46 1.92 25.75
N THR A 50 18.12 3.19 25.50
CA THR A 50 16.97 3.86 26.13
C THR A 50 15.76 3.87 25.21
N SER A 51 14.54 3.87 25.77
CA SER A 51 13.32 4.02 24.98
C SER A 51 13.32 5.31 24.16
N LYS A 52 13.92 6.39 24.68
CA LYS A 52 14.07 7.66 23.95
C LYS A 52 14.89 7.50 22.66
N PHE A 53 15.96 6.71 22.71
CA PHE A 53 16.77 6.38 21.54
C PHE A 53 15.95 5.58 20.52
N LEU A 54 15.26 4.52 20.97
CA LEU A 54 14.42 3.68 20.12
C LEU A 54 13.28 4.47 19.46
N ILE A 55 12.61 5.36 20.20
CA ILE A 55 11.56 6.24 19.66
C ILE A 55 12.13 7.20 18.62
N SER A 56 13.30 7.82 18.88
CA SER A 56 13.94 8.74 17.94
C SER A 56 14.29 8.04 16.63
N LEU A 57 14.84 6.83 16.73
CA LEU A 57 15.18 5.97 15.62
C LEU A 57 13.93 5.50 14.85
N SER A 58 12.90 5.03 15.57
CA SER A 58 11.61 4.63 15.04
C SER A 58 10.91 5.76 14.28
N ASN A 59 11.03 7.00 14.75
CA ASN A 59 10.40 8.17 14.12
C ASN A 59 11.18 8.67 12.90
N TYR A 60 12.51 8.63 12.95
CA TYR A 60 13.35 9.11 11.87
C TYR A 60 13.43 8.09 10.73
N TYR A 61 13.91 6.87 11.03
CA TYR A 61 14.09 5.80 10.04
C TYR A 61 12.80 5.07 9.71
N LYS A 62 11.68 5.48 10.31
CA LYS A 62 10.39 4.80 10.19
C LYS A 62 10.54 3.33 10.50
N VAL A 63 11.11 2.96 11.64
CA VAL A 63 11.26 1.56 12.04
C VAL A 63 10.18 1.20 13.07
N ARG A 64 9.59 0.02 12.98
CA ARG A 64 8.59 -0.46 13.94
C ARG A 64 9.24 -0.73 15.29
N MET A 65 8.56 -0.31 16.36
CA MET A 65 9.05 -0.52 17.72
C MET A 65 9.04 -2.01 18.06
N GLU A 66 8.04 -2.72 17.56
CA GLU A 66 7.83 -4.16 17.70
C GLU A 66 9.00 -4.95 17.09
N TRP A 67 9.55 -4.47 15.96
CA TRP A 67 10.77 -5.04 15.42
C TRP A 67 11.99 -4.73 16.29
N LEU A 68 12.18 -3.46 16.70
CA LEU A 68 13.32 -3.08 17.54
C LEU A 68 13.35 -3.84 18.87
N GLU A 69 12.20 -4.05 19.50
CA GLU A 69 12.06 -4.63 20.84
C GLU A 69 11.97 -6.16 20.83
N ASN A 70 11.26 -6.73 19.84
CA ASN A 70 10.94 -8.15 19.82
C ASN A 70 11.41 -8.87 18.54
N GLY A 71 11.86 -8.14 17.51
CA GLY A 71 12.18 -8.71 16.19
C GLY A 71 10.94 -8.98 15.35
N GLU A 72 9.77 -8.48 15.75
CA GLU A 72 8.51 -8.66 15.03
C GLU A 72 8.49 -7.83 13.74
N LEU A 73 8.48 -8.51 12.59
CA LEU A 73 8.36 -7.88 11.27
C LEU A 73 6.97 -7.24 11.06
N PRO A 74 6.83 -6.24 10.15
CA PRO A 74 7.87 -5.65 9.29
C PRO A 74 8.85 -4.72 10.03
N ILE A 75 10.05 -4.51 9.47
CA ILE A 75 11.10 -3.62 10.02
C ILE A 75 10.66 -2.16 9.95
N PHE A 76 10.20 -1.73 8.78
CA PHE A 76 9.85 -0.33 8.52
C PHE A 76 8.34 -0.07 8.68
N LYS A 77 7.99 1.16 9.06
CA LYS A 77 6.65 1.73 9.00
C LYS A 77 6.42 2.13 7.54
N LEU A 78 5.27 1.76 7.00
CA LEU A 78 4.81 2.21 5.70
C LEU A 78 4.85 3.75 5.61
N GLN A 79 5.59 4.30 4.63
CA GLN A 79 5.44 5.70 4.20
C GLN A 79 4.63 5.73 2.91
N ASN A 80 3.70 6.69 2.82
CA ASN A 80 2.72 6.80 1.74
C ASN A 80 3.21 7.57 0.50
N ASP A 81 4.46 8.04 0.47
CA ASP A 81 4.94 9.05 -0.49
C ASP A 81 6.22 8.57 -1.22
N VAL A 82 6.21 7.36 -1.80
CA VAL A 82 7.41 6.81 -2.46
C VAL A 82 7.18 6.70 -3.97
N ASN A 83 7.89 7.50 -4.77
CA ASN A 83 7.85 7.41 -6.24
C ASN A 83 8.68 6.21 -6.75
N ALA A 84 8.28 5.61 -7.88
CA ALA A 84 8.94 4.43 -8.46
C ALA A 84 10.44 4.64 -8.69
N GLN A 85 10.84 5.86 -9.07
CA GLN A 85 12.21 6.24 -9.38
C GLN A 85 13.14 6.15 -8.16
N SER A 86 12.75 6.69 -7.00
CA SER A 86 13.60 6.64 -5.79
C SER A 86 13.78 5.22 -5.25
N ILE A 87 12.90 4.29 -5.65
CA ILE A 87 12.92 2.92 -5.17
C ILE A 87 13.87 2.05 -6.01
N SER A 88 13.91 2.29 -7.32
CA SER A 88 14.83 1.62 -8.25
C SER A 88 16.31 1.87 -7.96
N GLU A 89 16.64 3.01 -7.33
CA GLU A 89 18.02 3.35 -6.96
C GLU A 89 18.48 2.65 -5.66
N ILE A 90 17.54 2.21 -4.81
CA ILE A 90 17.84 1.67 -3.46
C ILE A 90 17.79 0.13 -3.46
N PHE A 91 16.97 -0.48 -4.31
CA PHE A 91 16.74 -1.92 -4.33
C PHE A 91 16.86 -2.50 -5.75
N GLN A 92 17.32 -3.74 -5.89
CA GLN A 92 17.26 -4.46 -7.16
C GLN A 92 15.79 -4.73 -7.46
N VAL A 93 15.27 -4.09 -8.50
CA VAL A 93 13.89 -4.28 -8.95
C VAL A 93 13.89 -5.41 -9.97
N ASP A 94 13.22 -6.50 -9.62
CA ASP A 94 12.89 -7.54 -10.58
C ASP A 94 11.57 -7.16 -11.26
N GLU A 95 11.60 -6.98 -12.58
CA GLU A 95 10.42 -6.81 -13.41
C GLU A 95 9.89 -8.20 -13.81
N ASP A 96 8.68 -8.53 -13.36
CA ASP A 96 7.94 -9.66 -13.93
C ASP A 96 7.24 -9.24 -15.24
N ILE A 97 6.79 -10.22 -16.02
CA ILE A 97 6.06 -10.12 -17.30
C ILE A 97 4.82 -9.18 -17.22
N SER A 98 4.38 -8.83 -16.01
CA SER A 98 3.23 -7.96 -15.73
C SER A 98 3.59 -6.47 -15.48
N HIS A 99 4.86 -6.07 -15.61
CA HIS A 99 5.37 -4.71 -15.27
C HIS A 99 5.20 -4.28 -13.80
N ASN A 100 4.76 -5.17 -12.90
CA ASN A 100 4.79 -4.90 -11.47
C ASN A 100 6.25 -4.90 -10.99
N LYS A 101 6.65 -3.85 -10.28
CA LYS A 101 8.01 -3.73 -9.73
C LYS A 101 8.03 -4.35 -8.34
N PHE A 102 8.83 -5.39 -8.15
CA PHE A 102 9.00 -6.05 -6.87
C PHE A 102 10.35 -5.71 -6.24
N ILE A 103 10.35 -5.64 -4.92
CA ILE A 103 11.56 -5.48 -4.11
C ILE A 103 11.57 -6.58 -3.08
N ASP A 104 12.57 -7.45 -3.13
CA ASP A 104 12.80 -8.39 -2.06
C ASP A 104 13.29 -7.64 -0.81
N ILE A 105 12.55 -7.79 0.29
CA ILE A 105 12.90 -7.22 1.59
C ILE A 105 13.32 -8.29 2.60
N GLY A 106 13.49 -9.55 2.16
CA GLY A 106 13.97 -10.69 2.93
C GLY A 106 12.85 -11.59 3.47
N ASN A 107 13.23 -12.81 3.89
CA ASN A 107 12.36 -13.82 4.51
C ASN A 107 11.11 -14.20 3.69
N GLY A 108 11.22 -14.17 2.36
CA GLY A 108 10.11 -14.48 1.45
C GLY A 108 9.02 -13.40 1.40
N THR A 109 9.28 -12.21 1.96
CA THR A 109 8.40 -11.05 1.84
C THR A 109 8.99 -10.06 0.84
N MET A 110 8.13 -9.50 0.01
CA MET A 110 8.48 -8.53 -1.02
C MET A 110 7.56 -7.33 -0.92
N LEU A 111 8.04 -6.16 -1.33
CA LEU A 111 7.19 -5.03 -1.67
C LEU A 111 6.82 -5.13 -3.14
N MET A 112 5.52 -5.09 -3.44
CA MET A 112 5.03 -4.83 -4.80
C MET A 112 4.70 -3.36 -4.90
N LEU A 113 5.28 -2.67 -5.87
CA LEU A 113 4.98 -1.28 -6.17
C LEU A 113 3.88 -1.21 -7.21
N THR A 114 2.77 -0.59 -6.85
CA THR A 114 1.63 -0.39 -7.73
C THR A 114 1.53 1.09 -8.09
N PRO A 115 1.30 1.47 -9.35
CA PRO A 115 1.08 2.87 -9.69
C PRO A 115 -0.12 3.41 -8.89
N LEU A 116 -0.06 4.68 -8.49
CA LEU A 116 -1.03 5.31 -7.60
C LEU A 116 -1.69 6.49 -8.31
N VAL A 117 -3.00 6.38 -8.52
CA VAL A 117 -3.83 7.48 -8.99
C VAL A 117 -4.35 8.26 -7.78
N ASP A 118 -3.79 9.43 -7.54
CA ASP A 118 -4.33 10.39 -6.57
C ASP A 118 -5.57 11.10 -7.13
N GLU A 119 -6.37 11.74 -6.27
CA GLU A 119 -7.61 12.45 -6.62
C GLU A 119 -7.39 13.45 -7.78
N TYR A 120 -6.30 14.22 -7.71
CA TYR A 120 -5.96 15.21 -8.75
C TYR A 120 -5.57 14.60 -10.10
N ALA A 121 -5.21 13.32 -10.12
CA ALA A 121 -4.80 12.61 -11.32
C ALA A 121 -5.96 11.88 -12.03
N TYR A 122 -7.17 11.88 -11.47
CA TYR A 122 -8.31 11.10 -12.00
C TYR A 122 -8.63 11.43 -13.46
N ALA A 123 -8.72 12.72 -13.81
CA ALA A 123 -9.01 13.14 -15.17
C ALA A 123 -7.88 12.77 -16.16
N GLY A 124 -6.63 12.90 -15.71
CA GLY A 124 -5.46 12.46 -16.47
C GLY A 124 -5.51 10.96 -16.73
N TYR A 125 -5.79 10.18 -15.68
CA TYR A 125 -5.88 8.73 -15.77
C TYR A 125 -6.99 8.27 -16.71
N LEU A 126 -8.19 8.86 -16.67
CA LEU A 126 -9.28 8.52 -17.60
C LEU A 126 -8.87 8.68 -19.07
N SER A 127 -7.99 9.63 -19.37
CA SER A 127 -7.50 9.89 -20.73
C SER A 127 -6.25 9.08 -21.07
N GLY A 128 -5.39 8.80 -20.08
CA GLY A 128 -4.06 8.22 -20.24
C GLY A 128 -3.90 6.78 -19.74
N TYR A 129 -4.95 6.10 -19.28
CA TYR A 129 -4.83 4.75 -18.69
C TYR A 129 -4.22 3.67 -19.60
N LYS A 130 -4.19 3.92 -20.92
CA LYS A 130 -3.59 3.03 -21.93
C LYS A 130 -2.17 3.42 -22.31
N ASP A 131 -1.70 4.57 -21.85
CA ASP A 131 -0.39 5.12 -22.20
C ASP A 131 0.64 4.66 -21.16
N PRO A 132 1.58 3.77 -21.52
CA PRO A 132 2.58 3.27 -20.59
C PRO A 132 3.49 4.37 -20.03
N GLU A 133 3.83 5.39 -20.82
CA GLU A 133 4.70 6.49 -20.38
C GLU A 133 4.02 7.30 -19.27
N TYR A 134 2.74 7.61 -19.45
CA TYR A 134 1.94 8.27 -18.41
C TYR A 134 1.84 7.42 -17.13
N ILE A 135 1.63 6.11 -17.26
CA ILE A 135 1.53 5.22 -16.10
C ILE A 135 2.85 5.15 -15.32
N GLU A 136 3.99 5.18 -16.00
CA GLU A 136 5.32 5.17 -15.36
C GLU A 136 5.63 6.45 -14.58
N GLU A 137 5.05 7.59 -14.98
CA GLU A 137 5.21 8.87 -14.28
C GLU A 137 4.37 8.96 -12.98
N LEU A 138 3.38 8.08 -12.82
CA LEU A 138 2.56 8.06 -11.61
C LEU A 138 3.42 7.74 -10.37
N PRO A 139 3.11 8.34 -9.20
CA PRO A 139 3.69 7.87 -7.95
C PRO A 139 3.32 6.40 -7.72
N THR A 140 4.05 5.70 -6.86
CA THR A 140 3.75 4.31 -6.53
C THR A 140 3.29 4.14 -5.09
N HIS A 141 2.44 3.16 -4.86
CA HIS A 141 2.07 2.69 -3.55
C HIS A 141 2.72 1.32 -3.29
N PRO A 142 3.50 1.15 -2.20
CA PRO A 142 4.07 -0.14 -1.86
C PRO A 142 3.07 -0.99 -1.06
N ILE A 143 2.88 -2.24 -1.46
CA ILE A 143 2.13 -3.25 -0.69
C ILE A 143 2.99 -4.48 -0.38
N PHE A 144 2.77 -5.12 0.77
CA PHE A 144 3.54 -6.30 1.17
C PHE A 144 2.93 -7.58 0.59
N VAL A 145 3.76 -8.40 -0.04
CA VAL A 145 3.36 -9.70 -0.59
C VAL A 145 4.35 -10.79 -0.18
N ASN A 146 3.89 -12.03 -0.11
CA ASN A 146 4.73 -13.20 0.25
C ASN A 146 5.06 -14.10 -0.95
N LYS A 147 4.68 -13.68 -2.14
CA LYS A 147 4.95 -14.34 -3.42
C LYS A 147 4.82 -13.34 -4.55
N TYR A 148 5.38 -13.68 -5.70
CA TYR A 148 5.13 -12.95 -6.94
C TYR A 148 3.65 -13.06 -7.35
N HIS A 149 3.02 -11.91 -7.58
CA HIS A 149 1.65 -11.83 -8.05
C HIS A 149 1.60 -11.49 -9.53
N LYS A 150 0.90 -12.33 -10.29
CA LYS A 150 0.70 -12.15 -11.74
C LYS A 150 -0.52 -11.30 -12.05
N GLY A 151 -0.41 -10.51 -13.11
CA GLY A 151 -1.46 -9.61 -13.61
C GLY A 151 -1.24 -8.17 -13.14
N ASN A 152 -2.00 -7.24 -13.69
CA ASN A 152 -1.78 -5.82 -13.45
C ASN A 152 -2.41 -5.38 -12.13
N TYR A 153 -1.68 -4.59 -11.35
CA TYR A 153 -2.16 -4.00 -10.10
C TYR A 153 -2.08 -2.49 -10.17
N GLN A 154 -3.10 -1.84 -9.62
CA GLN A 154 -3.21 -0.38 -9.62
C GLN A 154 -3.79 0.07 -8.29
N SER A 155 -3.28 1.18 -7.77
CA SER A 155 -3.77 1.83 -6.56
C SER A 155 -4.48 3.13 -6.87
N PHE A 156 -5.49 3.45 -6.07
CA PHE A 156 -6.31 4.65 -6.19
C PHE A 156 -6.55 5.26 -4.81
N VAL A 157 -6.56 6.58 -4.72
CA VAL A 157 -7.01 7.28 -3.50
C VAL A 157 -8.53 7.36 -3.48
N ALA A 158 -9.17 6.77 -2.49
CA ALA A 158 -10.62 6.83 -2.34
C ALA A 158 -11.11 8.28 -2.14
N VAL A 159 -12.09 8.69 -2.94
CA VAL A 159 -12.67 10.04 -2.91
C VAL A 159 -14.13 9.97 -2.44
N GLY A 160 -14.52 10.89 -1.56
CA GLY A 160 -15.86 10.92 -0.98
C GLY A 160 -16.13 9.85 0.09
N ASP A 161 -17.39 9.74 0.48
CA ASP A 161 -17.87 8.93 1.60
C ASP A 161 -18.89 7.84 1.18
N SER A 162 -18.98 7.58 -0.13
CA SER A 162 -19.92 6.61 -0.70
C SER A 162 -19.70 5.16 -0.23
N MET A 163 -18.49 4.83 0.21
CA MET A 163 -18.14 3.52 0.78
C MET A 163 -17.95 3.59 2.30
N THR A 164 -18.55 4.60 2.94
CA THR A 164 -18.60 4.72 4.40
C THR A 164 -20.02 4.54 4.90
N THR A 165 -20.18 3.81 6.00
CA THR A 165 -21.47 3.49 6.61
C THR A 165 -21.41 3.63 8.12
N THR A 166 -22.57 3.87 8.74
CA THR A 166 -22.75 3.83 10.19
C THR A 166 -23.26 2.49 10.70
N ASN A 167 -23.61 1.57 9.80
CA ASN A 167 -24.05 0.23 10.14
C ASN A 167 -22.91 -0.55 10.82
N GLN A 168 -23.15 -0.98 12.06
CA GLN A 168 -22.17 -1.70 12.88
C GLN A 168 -21.73 -3.02 12.24
N ASP A 169 -22.61 -3.70 11.51
CA ASP A 169 -22.30 -4.98 10.86
C ASP A 169 -21.37 -4.84 9.65
N LEU A 170 -21.25 -3.62 9.11
CA LEU A 170 -20.47 -3.31 7.91
C LEU A 170 -19.35 -2.30 8.19
N ILE A 171 -19.11 -1.96 9.46
CA ILE A 171 -18.18 -0.90 9.84
C ILE A 171 -16.73 -1.22 9.44
N GLU A 172 -16.37 -2.51 9.41
CA GLU A 172 -15.06 -3.00 9.00
C GLU A 172 -14.86 -2.95 7.47
N ASP A 173 -15.94 -2.90 6.70
CA ASP A 173 -15.93 -2.80 5.23
C ASP A 173 -15.74 -1.33 4.77
N ASN A 174 -15.64 -0.37 5.70
CA ASN A 174 -15.53 1.05 5.38
C ASN A 174 -14.25 1.39 4.60
N ILE A 175 -14.44 2.11 3.50
CA ILE A 175 -13.36 2.74 2.74
C ILE A 175 -13.55 4.26 2.85
N TYR A 176 -12.72 4.90 3.68
CA TYR A 176 -12.82 6.33 3.94
C TYR A 176 -12.11 7.16 2.87
N HIS A 177 -12.57 8.39 2.66
CA HIS A 177 -11.86 9.37 1.85
C HIS A 177 -10.38 9.47 2.26
N GLY A 178 -9.49 9.46 1.28
CA GLY A 178 -8.04 9.49 1.45
C GLY A 178 -7.41 8.12 1.73
N ASN A 179 -8.20 7.05 1.91
CA ASN A 179 -7.66 5.68 1.93
C ASN A 179 -7.09 5.33 0.56
N ILE A 180 -6.07 4.48 0.53
CA ILE A 180 -5.52 3.95 -0.72
C ILE A 180 -6.10 2.55 -0.91
N VAL A 181 -6.80 2.34 -2.01
CA VAL A 181 -7.29 1.01 -2.41
C VAL A 181 -6.37 0.45 -3.47
N THR A 182 -5.92 -0.79 -3.29
CA THR A 182 -5.11 -1.50 -4.29
C THR A 182 -5.93 -2.63 -4.86
N GLY A 183 -6.04 -2.66 -6.18
CA GLY A 183 -6.84 -3.65 -6.89
C GLY A 183 -6.06 -4.40 -7.95
N ARG A 184 -6.46 -5.65 -8.19
CA ARG A 184 -5.97 -6.48 -9.29
C ARG A 184 -6.88 -6.34 -10.49
N GLU A 185 -6.33 -6.01 -11.66
CA GLU A 185 -7.11 -5.85 -12.88
C GLU A 185 -7.78 -7.17 -13.27
N ILE A 186 -9.07 -7.07 -13.59
CA ILE A 186 -9.80 -8.11 -14.29
C ILE A 186 -9.74 -7.76 -15.76
N ILE A 187 -8.97 -8.52 -16.54
CA ILE A 187 -8.85 -8.24 -17.98
C ILE A 187 -10.21 -8.41 -18.69
N ARG A 188 -10.46 -7.59 -19.71
CA ARG A 188 -11.74 -7.54 -20.45
C ARG A 188 -12.31 -8.92 -20.86
N PRO A 189 -11.52 -9.89 -21.35
CA PRO A 189 -12.06 -11.20 -21.71
C PRO A 189 -12.73 -11.93 -20.54
N HIS A 190 -12.31 -11.68 -19.29
CA HIS A 190 -12.91 -12.27 -18.10
C HIS A 190 -14.22 -11.61 -17.66
N TRP A 191 -14.57 -10.45 -18.23
CA TRP A 191 -15.87 -9.82 -17.98
C TRP A 191 -17.01 -10.59 -18.64
N LEU A 192 -16.71 -11.47 -19.60
CA LEU A 192 -17.68 -12.40 -20.21
C LEU A 192 -18.01 -13.59 -19.31
N SER A 193 -17.56 -13.58 -18.06
CA SER A 193 -17.84 -14.60 -17.05
C SER A 193 -18.25 -13.93 -15.74
N HIS A 194 -18.95 -14.67 -14.88
CA HIS A 194 -19.30 -14.13 -13.57
C HIS A 194 -18.05 -13.72 -12.79
N LEU A 195 -18.04 -12.46 -12.34
CA LEU A 195 -16.96 -11.94 -11.51
C LEU A 195 -16.95 -12.68 -10.18
N HIS A 196 -15.77 -12.81 -9.58
CA HIS A 196 -15.60 -13.50 -8.29
C HIS A 196 -16.07 -12.65 -7.09
N THR A 197 -17.35 -12.24 -7.10
CA THR A 197 -17.99 -11.40 -6.07
C THR A 197 -18.03 -12.06 -4.68
N HIS A 198 -17.86 -13.37 -4.61
CA HIS A 198 -17.70 -14.10 -3.34
C HIS A 198 -16.29 -14.03 -2.75
N ALA A 199 -15.27 -13.83 -3.59
CA ALA A 199 -13.88 -13.73 -3.15
C ALA A 199 -13.47 -12.28 -2.89
N PHE A 200 -14.06 -11.33 -3.62
CA PHE A 200 -13.82 -9.89 -3.48
C PHE A 200 -15.15 -9.17 -3.40
N ARG A 201 -15.34 -8.42 -2.30
CA ARG A 201 -16.60 -7.71 -2.04
C ARG A 201 -16.67 -6.39 -2.80
N ASP A 202 -15.55 -5.67 -2.87
CA ASP A 202 -15.51 -4.31 -3.37
C ASP A 202 -14.52 -4.18 -4.56
N TYR A 203 -14.83 -3.25 -5.46
CA TYR A 203 -14.18 -3.11 -6.75
C TYR A 203 -13.89 -1.64 -7.04
N VAL A 204 -12.79 -1.39 -7.75
CA VAL A 204 -12.57 -0.13 -8.46
C VAL A 204 -13.05 -0.30 -9.89
N ILE A 205 -13.89 0.62 -10.36
CA ILE A 205 -14.46 0.63 -11.70
C ILE A 205 -14.07 1.96 -12.34
N VAL A 206 -13.20 1.89 -13.34
CA VAL A 206 -12.82 3.05 -14.14
C VAL A 206 -13.89 3.20 -15.22
N HIS A 207 -14.81 4.12 -15.01
CA HIS A 207 -15.96 4.38 -15.87
C HIS A 207 -15.72 5.66 -16.68
N ARG A 208 -16.40 5.81 -17.81
CA ARG A 208 -16.34 7.02 -18.65
C ARG A 208 -16.59 8.32 -17.88
N GLU A 209 -17.43 8.28 -16.84
CA GLU A 209 -17.77 9.44 -16.00
C GLU A 209 -16.78 9.69 -14.85
N GLY A 210 -15.92 8.73 -14.51
CA GLY A 210 -15.12 8.79 -13.29
C GLY A 210 -14.65 7.44 -12.78
N ILE A 211 -13.83 7.48 -11.73
CA ILE A 211 -13.36 6.28 -11.03
C ILE A 211 -14.28 6.04 -9.83
N LEU A 212 -14.90 4.85 -9.79
CA LEU A 212 -15.88 4.48 -8.80
C LEU A 212 -15.32 3.37 -7.90
N ILE A 213 -15.50 3.50 -6.59
CA ILE A 213 -15.27 2.42 -5.63
C ILE A 213 -16.63 1.94 -5.16
N LYS A 214 -16.98 0.69 -5.48
CA LYS A 214 -18.33 0.15 -5.29
C LYS A 214 -18.30 -1.35 -4.99
N ARG A 215 -19.35 -1.81 -4.31
CA ARG A 215 -19.71 -3.23 -4.21
C ARG A 215 -20.48 -3.65 -5.46
N ILE A 216 -20.21 -4.83 -6.00
CA ILE A 216 -20.99 -5.39 -7.12
C ILE A 216 -22.02 -6.37 -6.54
N LEU A 217 -23.30 -6.04 -6.66
CA LEU A 217 -24.40 -6.90 -6.18
C LEU A 217 -24.76 -7.97 -7.20
N LYS A 218 -24.75 -7.61 -8.48
CA LYS A 218 -25.16 -8.48 -9.58
C LYS A 218 -24.33 -8.18 -10.82
N HIS A 219 -24.05 -9.23 -11.57
CA HIS A 219 -23.44 -9.14 -12.89
C HIS A 219 -24.28 -9.95 -13.87
N ASN A 220 -24.95 -9.25 -14.80
CA ASN A 220 -25.62 -9.86 -15.92
C ASN A 220 -24.63 -9.94 -17.09
N VAL A 221 -24.07 -11.14 -17.31
CA VAL A 221 -23.05 -11.39 -18.33
C VAL A 221 -23.61 -11.27 -19.75
N GLU A 222 -24.87 -11.69 -19.96
CA GLU A 222 -25.50 -11.68 -21.28
C GLU A 222 -25.75 -10.26 -21.78
N GLU A 223 -26.22 -9.39 -20.89
CA GLU A 223 -26.49 -7.98 -21.20
C GLU A 223 -25.29 -7.07 -20.95
N GLY A 224 -24.20 -7.60 -20.37
CA GLY A 224 -23.02 -6.81 -20.01
C GLY A 224 -23.30 -5.71 -18.97
N ILE A 225 -24.14 -6.00 -17.97
CA ILE A 225 -24.58 -5.02 -16.97
C ILE A 225 -24.09 -5.39 -15.57
N LEU A 226 -23.55 -4.40 -14.86
CA LEU A 226 -23.22 -4.50 -13.43
C LEU A 226 -24.21 -3.68 -12.60
N THR A 227 -24.74 -4.28 -11.55
CA THR A 227 -25.48 -3.55 -10.50
C THR A 227 -24.49 -3.18 -9.40
N ILE A 228 -24.18 -1.89 -9.28
CA ILE A 228 -23.22 -1.36 -8.32
C ILE A 228 -23.92 -0.75 -7.11
N HIS A 229 -23.30 -0.91 -5.95
CA HIS A 229 -23.83 -0.51 -4.66
C HIS A 229 -22.79 0.25 -3.84
N SER A 230 -23.25 1.32 -3.20
CA SER A 230 -22.50 2.09 -2.22
C SER A 230 -22.85 1.59 -0.82
N LEU A 231 -21.85 1.37 0.05
CA LEU A 231 -22.11 0.96 1.44
C LEU A 231 -22.86 2.03 2.24
N ASN A 232 -22.73 3.29 1.84
CA ASN A 232 -23.42 4.40 2.47
C ASN A 232 -24.95 4.21 2.41
N GLU A 233 -25.61 4.33 3.56
CA GLU A 233 -27.06 4.11 3.70
C GLU A 233 -27.90 5.20 2.98
N ASN A 234 -27.32 6.37 2.68
CA ASN A 234 -28.04 7.45 2.01
C ASN A 234 -28.21 7.16 0.50
N LYS A 235 -29.29 6.46 0.15
CA LYS A 235 -29.62 6.09 -1.24
C LYS A 235 -30.15 7.22 -2.10
N ASP A 236 -30.49 8.37 -1.51
CA ASP A 236 -30.83 9.57 -2.29
C ASP A 236 -29.58 10.17 -2.93
N LEU A 237 -28.45 10.14 -2.21
CA LEU A 237 -27.14 10.61 -2.72
C LEU A 237 -26.36 9.51 -3.44
N TYR A 238 -26.45 8.28 -2.94
CA TYR A 238 -25.68 7.13 -3.42
C TYR A 238 -26.59 5.96 -3.81
N PRO A 239 -27.49 6.16 -4.81
CA PRO A 239 -28.39 5.12 -5.25
C PRO A 239 -27.61 3.94 -5.82
N ASP A 240 -28.18 2.76 -5.65
CA ASP A 240 -27.74 1.59 -6.39
C ASP A 240 -28.13 1.82 -7.85
N ARG A 241 -27.19 1.58 -8.76
CA ARG A 241 -27.40 1.82 -10.20
C ARG A 241 -26.84 0.70 -11.03
N GLU A 242 -27.44 0.52 -12.19
CA GLU A 242 -26.93 -0.36 -13.23
C GLU A 242 -26.00 0.44 -14.14
N ILE A 243 -24.86 -0.16 -14.49
CA ILE A 243 -23.90 0.40 -15.44
C ILE A 243 -23.63 -0.62 -16.54
N SER A 244 -23.48 -0.12 -17.77
CA SER A 244 -23.05 -0.94 -18.91
C SER A 244 -21.54 -1.14 -18.87
N LEU A 245 -21.09 -2.36 -19.13
CA LEU A 245 -19.67 -2.68 -19.30
C LEU A 245 -19.05 -1.97 -20.52
N ASP A 246 -19.85 -1.49 -21.48
CA ASP A 246 -19.36 -0.71 -22.62
C ASP A 246 -18.81 0.66 -22.20
N ASP A 247 -19.37 1.26 -21.15
CA ASP A 247 -18.91 2.52 -20.57
C ASP A 247 -17.78 2.33 -19.55
N VAL A 248 -17.38 1.07 -19.29
CA VAL A 248 -16.31 0.72 -18.35
C VAL A 248 -15.00 0.53 -19.11
N TYR A 249 -13.96 1.25 -18.66
CA TYR A 249 -12.62 1.16 -19.21
C TYR A 249 -11.84 0.02 -18.56
N GLN A 250 -11.85 -0.07 -17.23
CA GLN A 250 -11.14 -1.09 -16.44
C GLN A 250 -11.93 -1.45 -15.17
N ILE A 251 -11.72 -2.68 -14.68
CA ILE A 251 -12.27 -3.17 -13.41
C ILE A 251 -11.13 -3.79 -12.61
N PHE A 252 -11.06 -3.46 -11.32
CA PHE A 252 -10.09 -4.02 -10.40
C PHE A 252 -10.78 -4.61 -9.18
N SER A 253 -10.48 -5.87 -8.84
CA SER A 253 -10.90 -6.47 -7.57
C SER A 253 -10.03 -5.91 -6.45
N ILE A 254 -10.62 -5.30 -5.42
CA ILE A 254 -9.85 -4.73 -4.31
C ILE A 254 -9.27 -5.86 -3.47
N VAL A 255 -7.94 -5.86 -3.33
CA VAL A 255 -7.20 -6.85 -2.55
C VAL A 255 -6.69 -6.28 -1.22
N GLU A 256 -6.53 -4.96 -1.14
CA GLU A 256 -6.01 -4.27 0.04
C GLU A 256 -6.58 -2.84 0.13
N VAL A 257 -6.86 -2.41 1.37
CA VAL A 257 -7.24 -1.03 1.69
C VAL A 257 -6.29 -0.52 2.77
N HIS A 258 -5.50 0.49 2.44
CA HIS A 258 -4.55 1.12 3.35
C HIS A 258 -5.07 2.49 3.83
N GLN A 259 -5.22 2.66 5.13
CA GLN A 259 -5.67 3.94 5.71
C GLN A 259 -4.52 4.94 5.80
N LYS A 260 -4.61 6.03 5.04
CA LYS A 260 -3.66 7.15 5.11
C LYS A 260 -3.90 7.88 6.43
N ARG A 261 -2.98 7.75 7.40
CA ARG A 261 -3.03 8.55 8.65
C ARG A 261 -2.94 10.03 8.28
N LYS A 262 -3.91 10.84 8.71
CA LYS A 262 -3.83 12.29 8.62
C LYS A 262 -2.59 12.75 9.41
N LYS A 263 -1.67 13.45 8.76
CA LYS A 263 -0.54 14.13 9.41
C LYS A 263 -1.07 15.29 10.27
#